data_AF-A0A816N1I4-F1
#
_entry.id   AF-A0A816N1I4-F1
#
_cell.length_a   1.000
_cell.length_b   1.000
_cell.length_c   1.000
_cell.angle_alpha   90.00
_cell.angle_beta   90.00
_cell.angle_gamma   90.00
#
_symmetry.space_group_name_H-M   'P 1'
#
loop_
_entity.id
_entity.type
_entity.pdbx_description
1 polymer ?
#
loop_
_entity_poly.entity_id
_entity_poly.type
_entity_poly.pdbx_seq_one_letter_code
_entity_poly.pdbx_strand_id
1 'polypeptide(L)'
;MVILLSSASKYSKTIIYPADDGTLKAQEIDAISTLAKQLGMTDEKCQEILALYKEEEDERQKRIAFLFPKTYAEAVKAIDKHYGR
;
A
#
# COMPACT_ATOMS: atom_id res chain seq x y z
N MET A 1 3.62 -27.93 -18.66
CA MET A 1 5.09 -27.87 -18.79
C MET A 1 5.60 -27.02 -17.64
N VAL A 2 6.18 -27.64 -16.62
CA VAL A 2 6.69 -26.96 -15.41
C VAL A 2 8.16 -26.67 -15.66
N ILE A 3 8.56 -25.41 -15.74
CA ILE A 3 9.97 -25.04 -15.76
C ILE A 3 10.40 -24.91 -14.30
N LEU A 4 11.00 -25.97 -13.78
CA LEU A 4 11.75 -25.99 -12.53
C LEU A 4 13.08 -25.29 -12.76
N LEU A 5 13.23 -24.05 -12.28
CA LEU A 5 14.54 -23.44 -12.10
C LEU A 5 15.09 -23.89 -10.74
N SER A 6 15.78 -25.03 -10.76
CA SER A 6 16.65 -25.46 -9.69
C SER A 6 17.97 -24.69 -9.75
N SER A 7 18.23 -23.79 -8.80
CA SER A 7 19.57 -23.33 -8.38
C SER A 7 19.47 -22.35 -7.21
N ALA A 8 19.85 -22.82 -6.01
CA ALA A 8 20.35 -22.09 -4.83
C ALA A 8 19.84 -20.67 -4.52
N SER A 9 19.32 -20.44 -3.31
CA SER A 9 20.02 -19.56 -2.35
C SER A 9 19.36 -19.54 -0.97
N LYS A 10 20.20 -19.42 0.06
CA LYS A 10 19.91 -19.21 1.48
C LYS A 10 19.22 -17.86 1.76
N TYR A 11 18.05 -17.64 1.19
CA TYR A 11 17.24 -16.46 1.47
C TYR A 11 15.81 -16.90 1.76
N SER A 12 15.56 -17.34 2.99
CA SER A 12 14.31 -16.93 3.64
C SER A 12 14.42 -15.42 3.87
N LYS A 13 14.42 -14.64 2.78
CA LYS A 13 14.21 -13.21 2.86
C LYS A 13 12.71 -13.09 3.08
N THR A 14 12.31 -12.70 4.28
CA THR A 14 10.97 -12.17 4.54
C THR A 14 10.63 -11.28 3.35
N ILE A 15 9.58 -11.64 2.62
CA ILE A 15 9.08 -10.81 1.54
C ILE A 15 8.50 -9.58 2.25
N ILE A 16 9.27 -8.50 2.27
CA ILE A 16 8.79 -7.21 2.76
C ILE A 16 7.95 -6.64 1.62
N TYR A 17 6.65 -6.51 1.88
CA TYR A 17 5.73 -5.86 0.96
C TYR A 17 5.88 -4.34 1.15
N PRO A 18 6.29 -3.59 0.11
CA PRO A 18 6.39 -2.14 0.21
C PRO A 18 5.04 -1.52 0.60
N ALA A 19 5.08 -0.44 1.39
CA ALA A 19 3.90 0.30 1.84
C ALA A 19 2.86 -0.52 2.63
N ASP A 20 3.30 -1.45 3.46
CA ASP A 20 2.43 -2.21 4.37
C ASP A 20 1.68 -1.33 5.39
N ASP A 21 2.28 -0.20 5.76
CA ASP A 21 1.71 0.85 6.60
C ASP A 21 0.88 1.89 5.82
N GLY A 22 0.69 1.67 4.52
CA GLY A 22 0.00 2.58 3.60
C GLY A 22 0.87 3.74 3.10
N THR A 23 2.17 3.76 3.41
CA THR A 23 3.09 4.80 2.95
C THR A 23 4.34 4.20 2.30
N LEU A 24 4.68 4.66 1.10
CA LEU A 24 5.97 4.33 0.49
C LEU A 24 7.08 5.18 1.10
N LYS A 25 8.02 4.52 1.78
CA LYS A 25 9.25 5.16 2.29
C LYS A 25 10.23 5.39 1.15
N ALA A 26 11.09 6.40 1.26
CA ALA A 26 12.09 6.72 0.24
C ALA A 26 12.96 5.50 -0.15
N GLN A 27 13.38 4.70 0.84
CA GLN A 27 14.17 3.49 0.60
C GLN A 27 13.41 2.43 -0.23
N GLU A 28 12.08 2.35 -0.08
CA GLU A 28 11.24 1.43 -0.84
C GLU A 28 11.06 1.93 -2.27
N ILE A 29 10.92 3.25 -2.46
CA ILE A 29 10.84 3.89 -3.78
C ILE A 29 12.13 3.66 -4.57
N ASP A 30 13.29 3.78 -3.93
CA ASP A 30 14.60 3.51 -4.54
C ASP A 30 14.74 2.04 -4.96
N ALA A 31 14.27 1.13 -4.11
CA ALA A 31 14.26 -0.31 -4.41
C ALA A 31 13.32 -0.64 -5.58
N ILE A 32 12.11 -0.06 -5.61
CA ILE A 32 11.15 -0.21 -6.70
C ILE A 32 11.74 0.31 -8.01
N SER A 33 12.35 1.50 -7.98
CA SER A 33 12.96 2.13 -9.16
C SER A 33 14.12 1.29 -9.72
N THR A 34 14.93 0.71 -8.84
CA THR A 34 16.03 -0.19 -9.22
C THR A 34 15.49 -1.47 -9.88
N LEU A 35 14.45 -2.07 -9.31
CA LEU A 35 13.80 -3.26 -9.87
C LEU A 35 13.13 -2.96 -11.21
N ALA A 36 12.44 -1.82 -11.32
CA ALA A 36 11.79 -1.38 -12.55
C ALA A 36 12.80 -1.28 -13.71
N LYS A 37 13.99 -0.71 -13.46
CA LYS A 37 15.10 -0.67 -14.42
C LYS A 37 15.57 -2.06 -14.84
N GLN A 38 15.71 -2.99 -13.89
CA GLN A 38 16.11 -4.37 -14.17
C GLN A 38 15.07 -5.11 -15.04
N LEU A 39 13.79 -4.75 -14.91
CA LEU A 39 12.70 -5.28 -15.72
C LEU A 39 12.53 -4.57 -17.07
N GLY A 40 13.39 -3.60 -17.39
CA GLY A 40 13.36 -2.85 -18.66
C GLY A 40 12.28 -1.76 -18.71
N MET A 41 11.74 -1.35 -17.57
CA MET A 41 10.79 -0.24 -17.47
C MET A 41 11.53 1.10 -17.58
N THR A 42 10.93 2.07 -18.26
CA THR A 42 11.47 3.44 -18.33
C THR A 42 11.17 4.20 -17.04
N ASP A 43 11.98 5.24 -16.77
CA ASP A 43 11.80 6.08 -15.58
C ASP A 43 10.44 6.77 -15.59
N GLU A 44 9.95 7.19 -16.76
CA GLU A 44 8.61 7.80 -16.91
C GLU A 44 7.50 6.82 -16.50
N LYS A 45 7.58 5.56 -16.95
CA LYS A 45 6.60 4.53 -16.60
C LYS A 45 6.64 4.17 -15.12
N CYS A 46 7.83 4.16 -14.52
CA CYS A 46 7.96 3.96 -13.08
C CYS A 46 7.32 5.12 -12.30
N GLN A 47 7.52 6.36 -12.73
CA GLN A 47 6.89 7.54 -12.11
C GLN A 47 5.36 7.53 -12.26
N GLU A 48 4.83 7.11 -13.42
CA GLU A 48 3.38 6.93 -13.61
C GLU A 48 2.78 5.92 -12.61
N ILE A 49 3.46 4.79 -12.37
CA ILE A 49 3.01 3.78 -11.41
C ILE A 49 3.04 4.32 -9.97
N LEU A 50 4.09 5.05 -9.60
CA LEU A 50 4.21 5.67 -8.27
C LEU A 50 3.13 6.74 -8.05
N ALA A 51 2.80 7.52 -9.09
CA ALA A 51 1.70 8.48 -9.05
C ALA A 51 0.35 7.78 -8.89
N LEU A 52 0.10 6.72 -9.65
CA LEU A 52 -1.14 5.94 -9.56
C LEU A 52 -1.32 5.32 -8.16
N TYR A 53 -0.26 4.76 -7.57
CA TYR A 53 -0.29 4.25 -6.20
C TYR A 53 -0.78 5.33 -5.21
N LYS A 54 -0.27 6.56 -5.35
CA LYS A 54 -0.67 7.66 -4.46
C LYS A 54 -2.13 8.03 -4.65
N GLU A 55 -2.62 8.07 -5.88
CA GLU A 55 -4.02 8.34 -6.19
C GLU A 55 -4.95 7.26 -5.60
N GLU A 56 -4.57 5.98 -5.71
CA GLU A 56 -5.31 4.86 -5.12
C GLU A 56 -5.36 4.94 -3.59
N GLU A 57 -4.25 5.32 -2.96
CA GLU A 57 -4.18 5.51 -1.51
C GLU A 57 -5.04 6.70 -1.06
N ASP A 58 -5.00 7.82 -1.79
CA ASP A 58 -5.86 8.98 -1.52
C ASP A 58 -7.36 8.61 -1.64
N GLU A 59 -7.74 7.85 -2.67
CA GLU A 59 -9.11 7.33 -2.82
C GLU A 59 -9.49 6.35 -1.69
N ARG A 60 -8.55 5.49 -1.25
CA ARG A 60 -8.76 4.62 -0.10
C ARG A 60 -9.05 5.45 1.17
N GLN A 61 -8.27 6.50 1.42
CA GLN A 61 -8.47 7.39 2.56
C GLN A 61 -9.81 8.13 2.48
N LYS A 62 -10.19 8.64 1.31
CA LYS A 62 -11.53 9.25 1.10
C LYS A 62 -12.64 8.25 1.40
N ARG A 63 -12.53 7.02 0.93
CA ARG A 63 -13.51 5.95 1.21
C ARG A 63 -13.60 5.63 2.70
N ILE A 64 -12.48 5.54 3.40
CA ILE A 64 -12.46 5.32 4.86
C ILE A 64 -13.15 6.49 5.57
N ALA A 65 -12.80 7.73 5.22
CA ALA A 65 -13.44 8.92 5.80
C ALA A 65 -14.94 8.97 5.49
N PHE A 66 -15.38 8.54 4.31
CA PHE A 66 -16.79 8.48 3.95
C PHE A 66 -17.55 7.42 4.76
N LEU A 67 -16.98 6.21 4.93
CA LEU A 67 -17.61 5.10 5.66
C LEU A 67 -17.59 5.29 7.17
N PHE A 68 -16.56 5.98 7.68
CA PHE A 68 -16.36 6.27 9.10
C PHE A 68 -16.22 7.78 9.31
N PRO A 69 -17.27 8.58 9.00
CA PRO A 69 -17.21 10.04 8.97
C PRO A 69 -17.07 10.70 10.34
N LYS A 70 -16.96 9.90 11.39
CA LYS A 70 -16.91 10.31 12.78
C LYS A 70 -16.08 9.29 13.56
N THR A 71 -15.18 9.78 14.41
CA THR A 71 -14.32 8.92 15.25
C THR A 71 -15.18 7.96 16.07
N TYR A 72 -14.66 6.78 16.45
CA TYR A 72 -15.38 5.81 17.30
C TYR A 72 -16.11 6.48 18.49
N ALA A 73 -15.51 7.52 19.08
CA ALA A 73 -16.11 8.33 20.14
C ALA A 73 -17.40 9.07 19.75
N GLU A 74 -17.52 9.54 18.52
CA GLU A 74 -18.71 10.21 17.99
C GLU A 74 -19.80 9.22 17.58
N ALA A 75 -19.42 8.02 17.09
CA ALA A 75 -20.36 6.92 16.86
C ALA A 75 -20.97 6.43 18.19
N VAL A 76 -20.14 6.26 19.23
CA VAL A 76 -20.58 5.93 20.59
C VAL A 76 -21.50 7.02 21.17
N LYS A 77 -21.13 8.30 21.04
CA LYS A 77 -22.00 9.42 21.46
C LYS A 77 -23.36 9.42 20.76
N ALA A 78 -23.42 9.07 19.47
CA ALA A 78 -24.67 8.99 18.74
C ALA A 78 -25.56 7.83 19.22
N ILE A 79 -24.93 6.69 19.56
CA ILE A 79 -25.60 5.51 20.12
C ILE A 79 -26.13 5.81 21.54
N ASP A 80 -25.29 6.35 22.44
CA ASP A 80 -25.69 6.67 23.82
C ASP A 80 -26.86 7.68 23.85
N LYS A 81 -26.82 8.70 22.98
CA LYS A 81 -27.92 9.66 22.81
C LYS A 81 -29.22 9.01 22.32
N HIS A 82 -29.15 7.97 21.49
CA HIS A 82 -30.33 7.26 20.98
C HIS A 82 -30.97 6.35 22.04
N TYR A 83 -30.16 5.77 22.93
CA TYR A 83 -30.62 4.87 23.99
C TYR A 83 -30.79 5.54 25.37
N GLY A 84 -30.53 6.84 25.49
CA GLY A 84 -30.76 7.62 26.71
C GLY A 84 -29.84 7.27 27.87
N ARG A 85 -28.60 6.88 27.59
CA ARG A 85 -27.54 6.62 28.59
C ARG A 85 -26.58 7.81 28.71
#